data_AF-A0A814LDD0-F1
#
_entry.id   AF-A0A814LDD0-F1
#
_cell.length_a   1.000
_cell.length_b   1.000
_cell.length_c   1.000
_cell.angle_alpha   90.00
_cell.angle_beta   90.00
_cell.angle_gamma   90.00
#
_symmetry.space_group_name_H-M   'P 1'
#
loop_
_entity.id
_entity.type
_entity.pdbx_description
1 polymer ?
#
loop_
_entity_poly.entity_id
_entity_poly.type
_entity_poly.pdbx_seq_one_letter_code
_entity_poly.pdbx_strand_id
1 'polypeptide(L)'
;MQPPDEIYEELFEEIQKSRIFSDSKTFCDAISRQLTPHEILNEYRQEKTKSSFNLSSFVLEHFIVPSTIDLIINEKRSLEEYCHCLWPLLTRTVKSVNYSSIIEVPYPFIVPGGRFREFYYWDTYFTMLGLVRSNEIELANHMLDNFAYLIRTIGHIPGGNRSYYADQSQPPFFSLMTQLLGQTKKYQHELEIEYEFWMTTRAVTLDDGTILNRYYVDSGNKPRPEAFLEDVQTARKSKNVNIYLDLTAAGECGWDFSSRWMEDESDLSTIMITNLLPV
;
A
#
# COMPACT_ATOMS: atom_id res chain seq x y z
N MET A 1 -2.14 0.89 14.04
CA MET A 1 -1.23 1.99 13.64
C MET A 1 -2.08 2.97 12.85
N GLN A 2 -2.08 4.26 13.19
CA GLN A 2 -2.96 5.22 12.52
C GLN A 2 -2.32 5.73 11.21
N PRO A 3 -3.11 5.91 10.13
CA PRO A 3 -2.62 6.43 8.86
C PRO A 3 -2.38 7.95 8.90
N PRO A 4 -1.61 8.51 7.96
CA PRO A 4 -1.23 9.93 7.94
C PRO A 4 -2.41 10.92 7.94
N ASP A 5 -3.50 10.58 7.27
CA ASP A 5 -4.73 11.38 7.22
C ASP A 5 -5.41 11.48 8.58
N GLU A 6 -5.35 10.43 9.39
CA GLU A 6 -5.91 10.45 10.75
C GLU A 6 -5.03 11.22 11.74
N ILE A 7 -3.71 11.09 11.64
CA ILE A 7 -2.80 11.71 12.64
C ILE A 7 -2.47 13.17 12.33
N TYR A 8 -2.62 13.61 11.08
CA TYR A 8 -2.39 14.99 10.66
C TYR A 8 -3.67 15.75 10.29
N GLU A 9 -4.84 15.08 10.28
CA GLU A 9 -6.16 15.70 10.17
C GLU A 9 -6.25 16.76 9.04
N GLU A 10 -6.65 17.99 9.36
CA GLU A 10 -6.82 19.03 8.34
C GLU A 10 -5.51 19.45 7.67
N LEU A 11 -4.36 19.26 8.33
CA LEU A 11 -3.05 19.56 7.73
C LEU A 11 -2.80 18.61 6.56
N PHE A 12 -3.15 17.33 6.71
CA PHE A 12 -3.03 16.35 5.63
C PHE A 12 -3.86 16.77 4.42
N GLU A 13 -5.14 17.10 4.63
CA GLU A 13 -6.03 17.51 3.55
C GLU A 13 -5.53 18.76 2.81
N GLU A 14 -5.06 19.76 3.56
CA GLU A 14 -4.56 21.02 2.97
C GLU A 14 -3.27 20.79 2.16
N ILE A 15 -2.38 19.91 2.63
CA ILE A 15 -1.19 19.52 1.87
C ILE A 15 -1.57 18.82 0.57
N GLN A 16 -2.50 17.85 0.62
CA GLN A 16 -2.94 17.15 -0.59
C GLN A 16 -3.64 18.08 -1.58
N LYS A 17 -4.54 18.96 -1.11
CA LYS A 17 -5.29 19.89 -1.97
C LYS A 17 -4.41 20.99 -2.57
N SER A 18 -3.37 21.42 -1.85
CA SER A 18 -2.46 22.49 -2.30
C SER A 18 -1.48 22.06 -3.38
N ARG A 19 -1.32 20.76 -3.63
CA ARG A 19 -0.39 20.20 -4.65
C ARG A 19 1.05 20.68 -4.47
N ILE A 20 1.52 20.82 -3.23
CA ILE A 20 2.93 21.10 -2.93
C ILE A 20 3.83 20.00 -3.51
N PHE A 21 3.33 18.76 -3.52
CA PHE A 21 3.95 17.62 -4.20
C PHE A 21 3.12 17.23 -5.42
N SER A 22 3.78 16.77 -6.48
CA SER A 22 3.15 16.31 -7.71
C SER A 22 2.49 14.93 -7.60
N ASP A 23 2.88 14.14 -6.59
CA ASP A 23 2.35 12.81 -6.30
C ASP A 23 1.80 12.81 -4.86
N SER A 24 0.50 12.51 -4.72
CA SER A 24 -0.22 12.44 -3.44
C SER A 24 0.43 11.49 -2.43
N LYS A 25 1.13 10.44 -2.87
CA LYS A 25 1.83 9.49 -1.99
C LYS A 25 3.05 10.11 -1.30
N THR A 26 3.59 11.21 -1.83
CA THR A 26 4.81 11.84 -1.32
C THR A 26 4.68 12.23 0.15
N PHE A 27 3.57 12.86 0.53
CA PHE A 27 3.36 13.28 1.91
C PHE A 27 2.95 12.11 2.83
N CYS A 28 2.24 11.10 2.31
CA CYS A 28 1.91 9.89 3.07
C CYS A 28 3.15 9.12 3.55
N ASP A 29 4.26 9.27 2.84
CA ASP A 29 5.55 8.65 3.16
C ASP A 29 6.51 9.61 3.88
N ALA A 30 6.09 10.85 4.15
CA ALA A 30 6.89 11.82 4.88
C ALA A 30 6.96 11.44 6.36
N ILE A 31 8.11 11.75 6.97
CA ILE A 31 8.40 11.41 8.36
C ILE A 31 8.56 12.70 9.14
N SER A 32 7.93 12.81 10.31
CA SER A 32 8.19 13.95 11.20
C SER A 32 9.67 14.02 11.60
N ARG A 33 10.25 15.22 11.57
CA ARG A 33 11.64 15.44 11.97
C ARG A 33 11.86 15.31 13.48
N GLN A 34 11.01 15.94 14.28
CA GLN A 34 11.23 16.10 15.72
C GLN A 34 9.92 16.07 16.50
N LEU A 35 8.94 16.86 16.06
CA LEU A 35 7.68 17.03 16.78
C LEU A 35 6.73 15.85 16.59
N THR A 36 5.88 15.61 17.57
CA THR A 36 4.78 14.67 17.42
C THR A 36 3.73 15.21 16.42
N PRO A 37 2.89 14.34 15.81
CA PRO A 37 1.83 14.80 14.92
C PRO A 37 0.91 15.85 15.56
N HIS A 38 0.59 15.67 16.84
CA HIS A 38 -0.23 16.61 17.59
C HIS A 38 0.43 17.99 17.78
N GLU A 39 1.73 18.03 18.07
CA GLU A 39 2.47 19.30 18.19
C GLU A 39 2.53 20.04 16.85
N ILE A 40 2.86 19.34 15.75
CA ILE A 40 2.86 19.92 14.40
C ILE A 40 1.49 20.48 14.05
N LEU A 41 0.43 19.72 14.35
CA LEU A 41 -0.94 20.14 14.04
C LEU A 41 -1.35 21.38 14.85
N ASN A 42 -0.95 21.47 16.12
CA ASN A 42 -1.18 22.65 16.94
C ASN A 42 -0.41 23.87 16.43
N GLU A 43 0.86 23.72 16.03
CA GLU A 43 1.63 24.80 15.43
C GLU A 43 0.98 25.26 14.12
N TYR A 44 0.61 24.32 13.23
CA TYR A 44 -0.12 24.63 12.00
C TYR A 44 -1.40 25.45 12.27
N ARG A 45 -2.20 25.04 13.25
CA ARG A 45 -3.44 25.75 13.63
C ARG A 45 -3.19 27.18 14.10
N GLN A 46 -2.06 27.45 14.77
CA GLN A 46 -1.66 28.79 15.22
C GLN A 46 -1.06 29.63 14.09
N GLU A 47 -0.38 28.99 13.15
CA GLU A 47 0.37 29.64 12.09
C GLU A 47 -0.49 29.97 10.86
N LYS A 48 -1.46 29.10 10.51
CA LYS A 48 -2.17 29.14 9.22
C LYS A 48 -2.95 30.42 8.93
N THR A 49 -3.31 31.18 9.97
CA THR A 49 -4.04 32.46 9.82
C THR A 49 -3.11 33.67 9.68
N LYS A 50 -1.79 33.51 9.87
CA LYS A 50 -0.81 34.58 9.72
C LYS A 50 -0.62 34.89 8.24
N SER A 51 -0.57 36.16 7.86
CA SER A 51 -0.36 36.58 6.47
C SER A 51 0.99 36.16 5.88
N SER A 52 1.97 35.84 6.74
CA SER A 52 3.30 35.34 6.36
C SER A 52 3.36 33.82 6.18
N PHE A 53 2.29 33.09 6.51
CA PHE A 53 2.32 31.63 6.49
C PHE A 53 2.48 31.09 5.07
N ASN A 54 3.40 30.13 4.91
CA ASN A 54 3.59 29.39 3.68
C ASN A 54 3.60 27.89 3.99
N LEU A 55 2.60 27.18 3.47
CA LEU A 55 2.43 25.75 3.74
C LEU A 55 3.62 24.92 3.26
N SER A 56 4.23 25.25 2.11
CA SER A 56 5.40 24.52 1.60
C SER A 56 6.61 24.68 2.52
N SER A 57 6.86 25.88 3.02
CA SER A 57 7.94 26.13 3.99
C SER A 57 7.69 25.38 5.29
N PHE A 58 6.46 25.45 5.82
CA PHE A 58 6.06 24.71 7.01
C PHE A 58 6.28 23.21 6.87
N VAL A 59 5.86 22.61 5.74
CA VAL A 59 6.06 21.18 5.49
C VAL A 59 7.55 20.82 5.45
N LEU A 60 8.38 21.58 4.73
CA LEU A 60 9.81 21.28 4.62
C LEU A 60 10.56 21.46 5.94
N GLU A 61 10.08 22.35 6.82
CA GLU A 61 10.60 22.59 8.16
C GLU A 61 10.29 21.43 9.12
N HIS A 62 9.07 20.86 9.08
CA HIS A 62 8.65 19.83 10.03
C HIS A 62 8.86 18.39 9.53
N PHE A 63 8.94 18.17 8.22
CA PHE A 63 8.95 16.83 7.63
C PHE A 63 10.22 16.52 6.84
N ILE A 64 10.64 15.27 6.93
CA ILE A 64 11.57 14.62 6.00
C ILE A 64 10.71 14.07 4.87
N VAL A 65 10.76 14.74 3.72
CA VAL A 65 10.08 14.30 2.50
C VAL A 65 10.94 13.26 1.79
N PRO A 66 10.36 12.11 1.40
CA PRO A 66 11.14 11.06 0.77
C PRO A 66 11.45 11.42 -0.68
N SER A 67 12.65 11.07 -1.13
CA SER A 67 13.07 11.22 -2.53
C SER A 67 12.88 9.91 -3.29
N THR A 68 12.68 10.02 -4.60
CA THR A 68 12.77 8.90 -5.53
C THR A 68 14.23 8.79 -5.98
N ILE A 69 14.81 7.60 -5.87
CA ILE A 69 16.16 7.32 -6.35
C ILE A 69 16.04 6.60 -7.68
N ASP A 70 16.55 7.21 -8.74
CA ASP A 70 16.66 6.56 -10.04
C ASP A 70 17.74 5.47 -9.95
N LEU A 71 17.34 4.22 -10.17
CA LEU A 71 18.25 3.08 -10.19
C LEU A 71 18.93 2.99 -11.55
N ILE A 72 20.05 3.69 -11.70
CA ILE A 72 20.80 3.73 -12.95
C ILE A 72 21.99 2.77 -12.88
N ILE A 73 21.99 1.75 -13.74
CA ILE A 73 23.16 0.91 -14.02
C ILE A 73 23.72 1.34 -15.38
N ASN A 74 24.83 2.07 -15.38
CA ASN A 74 25.40 2.72 -16.57
C ASN A 74 26.23 1.80 -17.48
N GLU A 75 26.43 0.54 -17.08
CA GLU A 75 27.28 -0.40 -17.81
C GLU A 75 26.44 -1.33 -18.69
N LYS A 76 26.94 -1.62 -19.90
CA LYS A 76 26.31 -2.59 -20.80
C LYS A 76 26.43 -3.99 -20.21
N ARG A 77 25.29 -4.63 -20.00
CA ARG A 77 25.16 -5.98 -19.41
C ARG A 77 24.15 -6.79 -20.20
N SER A 78 24.16 -8.11 -20.05
CA SER A 78 23.01 -8.92 -20.48
C SER A 78 21.78 -8.60 -19.62
N LEU A 79 20.58 -8.96 -20.10
CA LEU A 79 19.34 -8.77 -19.33
C LEU A 79 19.40 -9.50 -17.98
N GLU A 80 19.94 -10.72 -17.97
CA GLU A 80 20.07 -11.54 -16.77
C GLU A 80 20.98 -10.89 -15.73
N GLU A 81 22.18 -10.44 -16.14
CA GLU A 81 23.12 -9.73 -15.26
C GLU A 81 22.53 -8.41 -14.77
N TYR A 82 21.80 -7.69 -15.62
CA TYR A 82 21.13 -6.45 -15.25
C TYR A 82 20.08 -6.70 -14.15
N CYS A 83 19.19 -7.69 -14.33
CA CYS A 83 18.20 -8.06 -13.33
C CYS A 83 18.84 -8.50 -12.01
N HIS A 84 19.89 -9.33 -12.07
CA HIS A 84 20.59 -9.78 -10.87
C HIS A 84 21.20 -8.61 -10.09
N CYS A 85 21.74 -7.61 -10.79
CA CYS A 85 22.28 -6.40 -10.16
C CYS A 85 21.22 -5.45 -9.61
N LEU A 86 19.94 -5.60 -9.99
CA LEU A 86 18.86 -4.83 -9.40
C LEU A 86 18.45 -5.34 -8.02
N TRP A 87 18.64 -6.63 -7.69
CA TRP A 87 18.20 -7.16 -6.40
C TRP A 87 18.74 -6.37 -5.20
N PRO A 88 20.06 -6.12 -5.06
CA PRO A 88 20.57 -5.31 -3.95
C PRO A 88 20.05 -3.87 -3.95
N LEU A 89 19.78 -3.31 -5.13
CA LEU A 89 19.29 -1.94 -5.31
C LEU A 89 17.80 -1.80 -4.97
N LEU A 90 17.04 -2.88 -5.06
CA LEU A 90 15.63 -2.97 -4.71
C LEU A 90 15.41 -3.52 -3.30
N THR A 91 16.43 -4.11 -2.68
CA THR A 91 16.36 -4.55 -1.28
C THR A 91 16.27 -3.37 -0.33
N ARG A 92 15.35 -3.44 0.62
CA ARG A 92 15.18 -2.50 1.71
C ARG A 92 15.21 -3.24 3.03
N THR A 93 15.70 -2.54 4.04
CA THR A 93 15.53 -2.92 5.45
C THR A 93 14.90 -1.72 6.13
N VAL A 94 13.82 -1.93 6.86
CA VAL A 94 13.12 -0.88 7.58
C VAL A 94 13.16 -1.20 9.06
N LYS A 95 13.33 -0.17 9.88
CA LYS A 95 13.14 -0.22 11.33
C LYS A 95 11.99 0.70 11.67
N SER A 96 11.32 0.45 12.80
CA SER A 96 10.30 1.37 13.28
C SER A 96 10.90 2.76 13.48
N VAL A 97 10.29 3.75 12.84
CA VAL A 97 10.57 5.18 13.00
C VAL A 97 9.29 5.82 13.50
N ASN A 98 9.38 6.57 14.60
CA ASN A 98 8.22 7.23 15.20
C ASN A 98 7.47 8.05 14.15
N TYR A 99 6.15 7.88 14.10
CA TYR A 99 5.24 8.62 13.23
C TYR A 99 5.49 8.42 11.73
N SER A 100 6.29 7.42 11.34
CA SER A 100 6.36 6.97 9.95
C SER A 100 5.13 6.12 9.63
N SER A 101 4.67 6.20 8.38
CA SER A 101 3.65 5.28 7.87
C SER A 101 4.21 3.88 7.62
N ILE A 102 5.52 3.67 7.55
CA ILE A 102 6.10 2.34 7.30
C ILE A 102 5.85 1.40 8.49
N ILE A 103 5.36 0.19 8.19
CA ILE A 103 5.21 -0.88 9.16
C ILE A 103 6.52 -1.69 9.18
N GLU A 104 7.10 -1.84 10.37
CA GLU A 104 8.32 -2.62 10.57
C GLU A 104 8.09 -4.10 10.28
N VAL A 105 9.10 -4.73 9.67
CA VAL A 105 9.16 -6.17 9.43
C VAL A 105 10.55 -6.69 9.80
N PRO A 106 10.68 -7.96 10.24
CA PRO A 106 11.91 -8.46 10.86
C PRO A 106 13.10 -8.65 9.90
N TYR A 107 12.85 -8.82 8.60
CA TYR A 107 13.88 -9.16 7.61
C TYR A 107 13.92 -8.20 6.41
N PRO A 108 15.02 -8.15 5.65
CA PRO A 108 15.07 -7.41 4.39
C PRO A 108 14.03 -7.90 3.37
N PHE A 109 13.57 -7.02 2.50
CA PHE A 109 12.59 -7.33 1.45
C PHE A 109 12.88 -6.56 0.16
N ILE A 110 12.35 -7.03 -0.95
CA ILE A 110 12.41 -6.34 -2.25
C ILE A 110 11.22 -5.39 -2.40
N VAL A 111 11.47 -4.21 -2.95
CA VAL A 111 10.41 -3.29 -3.42
C VAL A 111 10.32 -3.30 -4.96
N PRO A 112 9.17 -2.94 -5.56
CA PRO A 112 9.05 -2.83 -7.02
C PRO A 112 9.99 -1.77 -7.63
N GLY A 113 10.23 -0.67 -6.91
CA GLY A 113 11.11 0.42 -7.34
C GLY A 113 10.36 1.74 -7.63
N GLY A 114 11.13 2.82 -7.84
CA GLY A 114 10.57 4.16 -8.06
C GLY A 114 9.79 4.69 -6.84
N ARG A 115 8.53 5.09 -7.04
CA ARG A 115 7.65 5.59 -5.97
C ARG A 115 7.24 4.50 -4.96
N PHE A 116 7.33 3.23 -5.36
CA PHE A 116 6.98 2.06 -4.55
C PHE A 116 8.16 1.73 -3.64
N ARG A 117 8.09 2.19 -2.39
CA ARG A 117 9.17 2.15 -1.40
C ARG A 117 8.89 1.20 -0.24
N GLU A 118 7.84 0.41 -0.39
CA GLU A 118 7.34 -0.64 0.48
C GLU A 118 7.26 -1.92 -0.37
N PHE A 119 7.23 -3.11 0.25
CA PHE A 119 6.87 -4.30 -0.55
C PHE A 119 5.39 -4.19 -0.94
N TYR A 120 5.03 -4.86 -2.04
CA TYR A 120 3.65 -5.10 -2.43
C TYR A 120 3.38 -6.60 -2.41
N TYR A 121 2.22 -7.00 -1.89
CA TYR A 121 1.96 -8.39 -1.54
C TYR A 121 2.05 -9.32 -2.76
N TRP A 122 1.20 -9.15 -3.76
CA TRP A 122 1.17 -10.08 -4.91
C TRP A 122 2.40 -9.94 -5.83
N ASP A 123 2.96 -8.73 -5.99
CA ASP A 123 4.22 -8.47 -6.73
C ASP A 123 5.37 -9.32 -6.20
N THR A 124 5.37 -9.54 -4.87
CA THR A 124 6.41 -10.31 -4.21
C THR A 124 6.45 -11.75 -4.70
N TYR A 125 5.32 -12.37 -5.08
CA TYR A 125 5.32 -13.73 -5.59
C TYR A 125 6.09 -13.84 -6.90
N PHE A 126 5.82 -12.93 -7.84
CA PHE A 126 6.51 -12.88 -9.13
C PHE A 126 7.99 -12.52 -8.96
N THR A 127 8.30 -11.64 -8.01
CA THR A 127 9.68 -11.33 -7.61
C THR A 127 10.38 -12.58 -7.06
N MET A 128 9.73 -13.36 -6.19
CA MET A 128 10.28 -14.60 -5.64
C MET A 128 10.58 -15.64 -6.71
N LEU A 129 9.78 -15.75 -7.77
CA LEU A 129 10.10 -16.62 -8.91
C LEU A 129 11.46 -16.25 -9.52
N GLY A 130 11.71 -14.95 -9.70
CA GLY A 130 12.99 -14.42 -10.17
C GLY A 130 14.14 -14.69 -9.19
N LEU A 131 13.94 -14.42 -7.90
CA LEU A 131 14.93 -14.67 -6.86
C LEU A 131 15.34 -16.16 -6.79
N VAL A 132 14.36 -17.07 -6.81
CA VAL A 132 14.63 -18.51 -6.83
C VAL A 132 15.42 -18.90 -8.07
N ARG A 133 15.09 -18.33 -9.23
CA ARG A 133 15.84 -18.58 -10.47
C ARG A 133 17.27 -18.04 -10.42
N SER A 134 17.49 -16.92 -9.73
CA SER A 134 18.81 -16.33 -9.48
C SER A 134 19.55 -16.92 -8.27
N ASN A 135 19.02 -17.98 -7.65
CA ASN A 135 19.58 -18.61 -6.44
C ASN A 135 19.63 -17.69 -5.20
N GLU A 136 18.80 -16.65 -5.14
CA GLU A 136 18.62 -15.73 -4.01
C GLU A 136 17.61 -16.31 -3.00
N ILE A 137 17.82 -17.57 -2.60
CA ILE A 137 16.86 -18.35 -1.80
C ILE A 137 16.68 -17.76 -0.39
N GLU A 138 17.74 -17.23 0.21
CA GLU A 138 17.67 -16.61 1.54
C GLU A 138 16.76 -15.37 1.53
N LEU A 139 16.87 -14.51 0.51
CA LEU A 139 16.02 -13.34 0.39
C LEU A 139 14.55 -13.72 0.14
N ALA A 140 14.29 -14.78 -0.64
CA ALA A 140 12.94 -15.31 -0.80
C ALA A 140 12.36 -15.83 0.53
N ASN A 141 13.17 -16.48 1.37
CA ASN A 141 12.76 -16.89 2.72
C ASN A 141 12.45 -15.70 3.63
N HIS A 142 13.29 -14.66 3.61
CA HIS A 142 13.05 -13.43 4.36
C HIS A 142 11.70 -12.79 4.02
N MET A 143 11.32 -12.76 2.75
CA MET A 143 10.02 -12.22 2.34
C MET A 143 8.84 -13.07 2.85
N LEU A 144 8.95 -14.40 2.84
CA LEU A 144 7.95 -15.26 3.49
C LEU A 144 7.85 -15.01 5.00
N ASP A 145 8.99 -14.90 5.69
CA ASP A 145 9.00 -14.67 7.14
C ASP A 145 8.42 -13.30 7.51
N ASN A 146 8.63 -12.28 6.66
CA ASN A 146 8.00 -10.97 6.80
C ASN A 146 6.48 -11.03 6.63
N PHE A 147 5.97 -11.75 5.63
CA PHE A 147 4.52 -11.93 5.46
C PHE A 147 3.90 -12.72 6.61
N ALA A 148 4.55 -13.80 7.04
CA ALA A 148 4.12 -14.56 8.21
C ALA A 148 4.09 -13.68 9.48
N TYR A 149 5.07 -12.78 9.63
CA TYR A 149 5.06 -11.80 10.72
C TYR A 149 3.86 -10.85 10.66
N LEU A 150 3.50 -10.35 9.48
CA LEU A 150 2.36 -9.46 9.30
C LEU A 150 1.03 -10.18 9.54
N ILE A 151 0.88 -11.40 9.03
CA ILE A 151 -0.30 -12.23 9.33
C ILE A 151 -0.47 -12.39 10.84
N ARG A 152 0.60 -12.71 11.58
CA ARG A 152 0.52 -12.88 13.04
C ARG A 152 0.27 -11.59 13.82
N THR A 153 0.63 -10.43 13.27
CA THR A 153 0.58 -9.15 14.01
C THR A 153 -0.58 -8.24 13.59
N ILE A 154 -1.07 -8.39 12.37
CA ILE A 154 -2.15 -7.59 11.76
C ILE A 154 -3.40 -8.45 11.54
N GLY A 155 -3.24 -9.73 11.23
CA GLY A 155 -4.34 -10.67 10.92
C GLY A 155 -4.44 -11.02 9.43
N HIS A 156 -3.72 -10.31 8.57
CA HIS A 156 -3.60 -10.56 7.13
C HIS A 156 -2.31 -9.93 6.60
N ILE A 157 -2.07 -10.07 5.29
CA ILE A 157 -1.01 -9.35 4.60
C ILE A 157 -1.59 -8.07 4.00
N PRO A 158 -1.17 -6.88 4.45
CA PRO A 158 -1.56 -5.63 3.82
C PRO A 158 -1.08 -5.52 2.37
N GLY A 159 -1.77 -4.73 1.54
CA GLY A 159 -1.35 -4.48 0.14
C GLY A 159 0.10 -4.01 0.01
N GLY A 160 0.59 -3.27 1.00
CA GLY A 160 2.01 -3.06 1.28
C GLY A 160 2.25 -2.68 2.74
N ASN A 161 3.49 -2.69 3.24
CA ASN A 161 3.78 -2.37 4.66
C ASN A 161 3.71 -0.88 5.00
N ARG A 162 2.55 -0.26 4.75
CA ARG A 162 2.24 1.11 5.12
C ARG A 162 0.94 1.15 5.93
N SER A 163 0.86 2.05 6.91
CA SER A 163 -0.33 2.20 7.77
C SER A 163 -1.60 2.50 6.99
N TYR A 164 -1.50 3.26 5.88
CA TYR A 164 -2.63 3.56 4.99
C TYR A 164 -3.07 2.38 4.10
N TYR A 165 -2.32 1.28 4.09
CA TYR A 165 -2.72 0.01 3.47
C TYR A 165 -3.18 -1.04 4.48
N ALA A 166 -3.16 -0.75 5.78
CA ALA A 166 -3.36 -1.76 6.83
C ALA A 166 -4.73 -2.47 6.76
N ASP A 167 -5.74 -1.82 6.18
CA ASP A 167 -7.09 -2.37 6.02
C ASP A 167 -7.32 -3.07 4.66
N GLN A 168 -6.39 -2.90 3.73
CA GLN A 168 -6.45 -3.48 2.39
C GLN A 168 -5.51 -4.69 2.34
N SER A 169 -5.93 -5.79 1.73
CA SER A 169 -4.99 -6.82 1.32
C SER A 169 -4.53 -6.61 -0.14
N GLN A 170 -4.18 -7.69 -0.80
CA GLN A 170 -3.95 -7.79 -2.24
C GLN A 170 -4.29 -9.23 -2.68
N PRO A 171 -4.25 -9.59 -3.98
CA PRO A 171 -4.49 -10.97 -4.39
C PRO A 171 -3.69 -11.98 -3.53
N PRO A 172 -4.33 -13.03 -2.97
CA PRO A 172 -3.73 -13.85 -1.91
C PRO A 172 -2.76 -14.89 -2.46
N PHE A 173 -1.49 -14.50 -2.61
CA PHE A 173 -0.43 -15.33 -3.16
C PHE A 173 0.44 -16.05 -2.11
N PHE A 174 0.23 -15.85 -0.81
CA PHE A 174 1.08 -16.43 0.24
C PHE A 174 1.10 -17.96 0.20
N SER A 175 -0.03 -18.62 -0.05
CA SER A 175 -0.08 -20.07 -0.27
C SER A 175 0.85 -20.52 -1.41
N LEU A 176 0.86 -19.81 -2.52
CA LEU A 176 1.73 -20.07 -3.67
C LEU A 176 3.20 -19.78 -3.35
N MET A 177 3.49 -18.74 -2.57
CA MET A 177 4.86 -18.43 -2.10
C MET A 177 5.40 -19.53 -1.19
N THR A 178 4.58 -20.05 -0.25
CA THR A 178 4.99 -21.14 0.63
C THR A 178 5.21 -22.44 -0.15
N GLN A 179 4.38 -22.71 -1.17
CA GLN A 179 4.54 -23.87 -2.05
C GLN A 179 5.81 -23.76 -2.89
N LEU A 180 6.11 -22.57 -3.43
CA LEU A 180 7.30 -22.30 -4.23
C LEU A 180 8.59 -22.68 -3.48
N LEU A 181 8.66 -22.41 -2.17
CA LEU A 181 9.82 -22.76 -1.33
C LEU A 181 9.68 -24.09 -0.59
N GLY A 182 8.62 -24.87 -0.83
CA GLY A 182 8.39 -26.17 -0.17
C GLY A 182 8.13 -26.07 1.33
N GLN A 183 7.55 -24.96 1.79
CA GLN A 183 7.37 -24.61 3.20
C GLN A 183 5.91 -24.53 3.67
N THR A 184 4.95 -25.00 2.88
CA THR A 184 3.52 -24.98 3.24
C THR A 184 3.24 -25.54 4.64
N LYS A 185 3.91 -26.64 5.03
CA LYS A 185 3.76 -27.22 6.38
C LYS A 185 4.30 -26.33 7.49
N LYS A 186 5.36 -25.55 7.24
CA LYS A 186 5.96 -24.62 8.22
C LYS A 186 5.00 -23.46 8.52
N TYR A 187 4.31 -22.96 7.49
CA TYR A 187 3.42 -21.79 7.58
C TYR A 187 1.93 -22.16 7.63
N GLN A 188 1.58 -23.38 8.05
CA GLN A 188 0.19 -23.84 8.08
C GLN A 188 -0.68 -22.90 8.94
N HIS A 189 -0.18 -22.47 10.08
CA HIS A 189 -0.91 -21.59 10.99
C HIS A 189 -1.22 -20.24 10.35
N GLU A 190 -0.25 -19.62 9.68
CA GLU A 190 -0.43 -18.34 9.01
C GLU A 190 -1.36 -18.45 7.79
N LEU A 191 -1.31 -19.58 7.06
CA LEU A 191 -2.25 -19.86 5.98
C LEU A 191 -3.69 -19.96 6.48
N GLU A 192 -3.92 -20.59 7.64
CA GLU A 192 -5.23 -20.66 8.28
C GLU A 192 -5.71 -19.26 8.70
N ILE A 193 -4.85 -18.43 9.30
CA ILE A 193 -5.21 -17.05 9.68
C ILE A 193 -5.60 -16.22 8.44
N GLU A 194 -4.81 -16.27 7.37
CA GLU A 194 -5.13 -15.53 6.14
C GLU A 194 -6.44 -16.02 5.52
N TYR A 195 -6.66 -17.34 5.48
CA TYR A 195 -7.92 -17.90 5.00
C TYR A 195 -9.12 -17.39 5.82
N GLU A 196 -9.02 -17.41 7.14
CA GLU A 196 -10.07 -16.88 8.02
C GLU A 196 -10.32 -15.39 7.76
N PHE A 197 -9.28 -14.58 7.52
CA PHE A 197 -9.45 -13.18 7.10
C PHE A 197 -10.33 -13.07 5.84
N TRP A 198 -10.01 -13.80 4.77
CA TRP A 198 -10.81 -13.76 3.54
C TRP A 198 -12.25 -14.23 3.76
N MET A 199 -12.43 -15.32 4.53
CA MET A 199 -13.75 -15.90 4.77
C MET A 199 -14.62 -15.07 5.71
N THR A 200 -14.03 -14.27 6.60
CA THR A 200 -14.79 -13.44 7.55
C THR A 200 -15.02 -12.02 7.05
N THR A 201 -14.09 -11.46 6.27
CA THR A 201 -14.12 -10.04 5.90
C THR A 201 -14.42 -9.80 4.42
N ARG A 202 -14.24 -10.81 3.55
CA ARG A 202 -14.41 -10.69 2.10
C ARG A 202 -15.43 -11.64 1.50
N ALA A 203 -15.98 -12.57 2.30
CA ALA A 203 -16.96 -13.53 1.84
C ALA A 203 -18.33 -12.90 1.61
N VAL A 204 -19.02 -13.39 0.58
CA VAL A 204 -20.43 -13.13 0.28
C VAL A 204 -21.14 -14.45 0.02
N THR A 205 -22.39 -14.55 0.47
CA THR A 205 -23.24 -15.73 0.24
C THR A 205 -24.26 -15.40 -0.84
N LEU A 206 -24.29 -16.20 -1.90
CA LEU A 206 -25.27 -16.10 -2.98
C LEU A 206 -26.62 -16.70 -2.57
N ASP A 207 -27.65 -16.42 -3.38
CA ASP A 207 -29.02 -16.89 -3.13
C ASP A 207 -29.14 -18.42 -3.04
N ASP A 208 -28.25 -19.16 -3.72
CA ASP A 208 -28.21 -20.63 -3.69
C ASP A 208 -27.38 -21.20 -2.52
N GLY A 209 -26.83 -20.34 -1.67
CA GLY A 209 -25.97 -20.71 -0.55
C GLY A 209 -24.49 -20.86 -0.90
N THR A 210 -24.09 -20.65 -2.16
CA THR A 210 -22.67 -20.65 -2.55
C THR A 210 -21.95 -19.49 -1.88
N ILE A 211 -20.77 -19.76 -1.31
CA ILE A 211 -19.91 -18.75 -0.69
C ILE A 211 -18.75 -18.45 -1.64
N LEU A 212 -18.57 -17.18 -1.97
CA LEU A 212 -17.44 -16.67 -2.76
C LEU A 212 -16.83 -15.46 -2.04
N ASN A 213 -15.65 -15.03 -2.49
CA ASN A 213 -15.02 -13.81 -1.97
C ASN A 213 -15.07 -12.70 -3.03
N ARG A 214 -15.12 -11.45 -2.56
CA ARG A 214 -14.95 -10.24 -3.38
C ARG A 214 -13.88 -9.35 -2.76
N TYR A 215 -13.30 -8.46 -3.55
CA TYR A 215 -12.47 -7.39 -3.00
C TYR A 215 -13.36 -6.35 -2.32
N TYR A 216 -12.97 -5.94 -1.12
CA TYR A 216 -13.74 -5.06 -0.24
C TYR A 216 -12.81 -4.46 0.81
N VAL A 217 -13.17 -3.34 1.46
CA VAL A 217 -12.35 -2.78 2.55
C VAL A 217 -13.25 -2.23 3.67
N ASP A 218 -12.80 -2.32 4.91
CA ASP A 218 -13.61 -2.00 6.10
C ASP A 218 -13.38 -0.57 6.63
N SER A 219 -12.37 0.14 6.08
CA SER A 219 -11.98 1.53 6.34
C SER A 219 -13.06 2.56 5.98
N GLY A 220 -14.14 2.09 5.35
CA GLY A 220 -15.32 2.86 4.99
C GLY A 220 -15.13 3.65 3.70
N ASN A 221 -16.11 4.50 3.41
CA ASN A 221 -16.17 5.26 2.16
C ASN A 221 -15.38 6.58 2.27
N LYS A 222 -14.06 6.48 2.43
CA LYS A 222 -13.11 7.62 2.54
C LYS A 222 -12.06 7.58 1.42
N PRO A 223 -11.57 8.73 0.94
CA PRO A 223 -10.52 8.77 -0.07
C PRO A 223 -9.23 8.11 0.42
N ARG A 224 -8.52 7.42 -0.46
CA ARG A 224 -7.23 6.79 -0.15
C ARG A 224 -6.18 7.86 0.18
N PRO A 225 -5.41 7.74 1.27
CA PRO A 225 -4.42 8.76 1.63
C PRO A 225 -3.41 9.01 0.50
N GLU A 226 -2.88 7.96 -0.12
CA GLU A 226 -1.86 8.00 -1.17
C GLU A 226 -2.36 8.49 -2.53
N ALA A 227 -3.67 8.66 -2.69
CA ALA A 227 -4.35 9.15 -3.90
C ALA A 227 -5.47 10.14 -3.56
N PHE A 228 -5.32 10.88 -2.45
CA PHE A 228 -6.43 11.62 -1.83
C PHE A 228 -7.10 12.60 -2.80
N LEU A 229 -6.31 13.40 -3.50
CA LEU A 229 -6.85 14.43 -4.39
C LEU A 229 -7.51 13.80 -5.62
N GLU A 230 -6.90 12.76 -6.18
CA GLU A 230 -7.40 11.99 -7.31
C GLU A 230 -8.76 11.37 -6.99
N ASP A 231 -8.89 10.75 -5.82
CA ASP A 231 -10.12 10.14 -5.35
C ASP A 231 -11.21 11.20 -5.14
N VAL A 232 -10.89 12.32 -4.48
CA VAL A 232 -11.84 13.43 -4.29
C VAL A 232 -12.33 14.01 -5.62
N GLN A 233 -11.44 14.11 -6.61
CA GLN A 233 -11.80 14.61 -7.95
C GLN A 233 -12.70 13.62 -8.72
N THR A 234 -12.45 12.33 -8.56
CA THR A 234 -13.28 11.26 -9.15
C THR A 234 -14.66 11.24 -8.51
N ALA A 235 -14.72 11.28 -7.18
CA ALA A 235 -15.97 11.27 -6.42
C ALA A 235 -16.87 12.47 -6.74
N ARG A 236 -16.31 13.65 -7.04
CA ARG A 236 -17.09 14.83 -7.47
C ARG A 236 -17.87 14.63 -8.77
N LYS A 237 -17.45 13.69 -9.62
CA LYS A 237 -18.11 13.36 -10.88
C LYS A 237 -19.06 12.18 -10.76
N SER A 238 -18.87 11.35 -9.74
CA SER A 238 -19.63 10.13 -9.53
C SER A 238 -21.00 10.39 -8.93
N LYS A 239 -21.97 9.54 -9.27
CA LYS A 239 -23.25 9.41 -8.57
C LYS A 239 -23.26 8.23 -7.59
N ASN A 240 -22.21 7.40 -7.60
CA ASN A 240 -22.07 6.25 -6.72
C ASN A 240 -21.75 6.73 -5.31
N VAL A 241 -22.65 6.46 -4.36
CA VAL A 241 -22.45 6.82 -2.96
C VAL A 241 -21.29 6.06 -2.31
N ASN A 242 -20.88 4.92 -2.87
CA ASN A 242 -19.77 4.07 -2.40
C ASN A 242 -18.49 4.27 -3.22
N ILE A 243 -18.37 5.38 -3.96
CA ILE A 243 -17.25 5.59 -4.89
C ILE A 243 -15.87 5.42 -4.25
N TYR A 244 -15.65 5.90 -3.03
CA TYR A 244 -14.34 5.76 -2.38
C TYR A 244 -14.05 4.32 -1.93
N LEU A 245 -15.10 3.61 -1.49
CA LEU A 245 -15.01 2.20 -1.17
C LEU A 245 -14.64 1.38 -2.41
N ASP A 246 -15.25 1.67 -3.57
CA ASP A 246 -14.93 0.99 -4.84
C ASP A 246 -13.52 1.35 -5.34
N LEU A 247 -13.08 2.60 -5.20
CA LEU A 247 -11.71 3.00 -5.55
C LEU A 247 -10.67 2.28 -4.66
N THR A 248 -10.96 2.13 -3.37
CA THR A 248 -10.07 1.44 -2.43
C THR A 248 -10.07 -0.07 -2.65
N ALA A 249 -11.23 -0.69 -2.86
CA ALA A 249 -11.32 -2.11 -3.21
C ALA A 249 -10.62 -2.43 -4.55
N ALA A 250 -10.56 -1.48 -5.49
CA ALA A 250 -9.75 -1.63 -6.69
C ALA A 250 -8.24 -1.64 -6.40
N GLY A 251 -7.78 -0.91 -5.37
CA GLY A 251 -6.42 -1.04 -4.85
C GLY A 251 -6.15 -2.44 -4.27
N GLU A 252 -7.10 -2.96 -3.48
CA GLU A 252 -7.02 -4.33 -2.94
C GLU A 252 -7.00 -5.40 -4.05
N CYS A 253 -7.67 -5.18 -5.19
CA CYS A 253 -7.65 -6.16 -6.26
C CYS A 253 -6.33 -6.19 -7.06
N GLY A 254 -5.48 -5.17 -6.92
CA GLY A 254 -4.23 -5.01 -7.69
C GLY A 254 -4.42 -4.52 -9.14
N TRP A 255 -5.64 -4.19 -9.54
CA TRP A 255 -5.99 -3.69 -10.89
C TRP A 255 -6.64 -2.31 -10.80
N ASP A 256 -5.99 -1.39 -10.10
CA ASP A 256 -6.36 0.03 -9.98
C ASP A 256 -5.74 0.86 -11.14
N PHE A 257 -6.47 1.21 -12.19
CA PHE A 257 -7.88 0.92 -12.47
C PHE A 257 -8.06 0.18 -13.80
N SER A 258 -9.23 -0.44 -13.97
CA SER A 258 -9.57 -1.26 -15.14
C SER A 258 -11.03 -1.11 -15.52
N SER A 259 -11.31 -1.13 -16.83
CA SER A 259 -12.69 -1.16 -17.36
C SER A 259 -13.48 -2.38 -16.88
N ARG A 260 -12.81 -3.46 -16.46
CA ARG A 260 -13.41 -4.65 -15.82
C ARG A 260 -14.32 -4.29 -14.64
N TRP A 261 -14.06 -3.16 -13.99
CA TRP A 261 -14.73 -2.75 -12.75
C TRP A 261 -15.72 -1.59 -12.93
N MET A 262 -15.90 -1.10 -14.16
CA MET A 262 -16.65 0.13 -14.46
C MET A 262 -17.94 -0.17 -15.23
N GLU A 263 -19.01 0.54 -14.91
CA GLU A 263 -20.25 0.48 -15.71
C GLU A 263 -20.05 1.13 -17.09
N ASP A 264 -19.38 2.28 -17.13
CA ASP A 264 -18.83 2.89 -18.35
C ASP A 264 -17.32 2.65 -18.37
N GLU A 265 -16.87 1.80 -19.29
CA GLU A 265 -15.47 1.38 -19.44
C GLU A 265 -14.47 2.56 -19.63
N SER A 266 -14.97 3.75 -19.96
CA SER A 266 -14.18 4.95 -20.18
C SER A 266 -14.26 5.99 -19.04
N ASP A 267 -15.12 5.76 -18.03
CA ASP A 267 -15.33 6.67 -16.91
C ASP A 267 -15.13 5.98 -15.56
N LEU A 268 -13.96 6.23 -14.96
CA LEU A 268 -13.61 5.77 -13.61
C LEU A 268 -14.65 6.18 -12.55
N SER A 269 -15.41 7.26 -12.76
CA SER A 269 -16.45 7.68 -11.81
C SER A 269 -17.60 6.68 -11.69
N THR A 270 -17.65 5.68 -12.58
CA THR A 270 -18.64 4.60 -12.62
C THR A 270 -18.13 3.27 -12.07
N ILE A 271 -16.95 3.26 -11.42
CA ILE A 271 -16.40 2.05 -10.79
C ILE A 271 -17.36 1.48 -9.72
N MET A 272 -17.50 0.16 -9.71
CA MET A 272 -18.44 -0.59 -8.87
C MET A 272 -17.92 -1.98 -8.47
N ILE A 273 -16.60 -2.11 -8.26
CA ILE A 273 -15.92 -3.38 -8.01
C ILE A 273 -16.52 -4.17 -6.83
N THR A 274 -17.00 -3.50 -5.79
CA THR A 274 -17.59 -4.17 -4.63
C THR A 274 -18.89 -4.90 -4.94
N ASN A 275 -19.52 -4.62 -6.09
CA ASN A 275 -20.70 -5.33 -6.57
C ASN A 275 -20.36 -6.50 -7.51
N LEU A 276 -19.07 -6.76 -7.74
CA LEU A 276 -18.59 -7.76 -8.70
C LEU A 276 -17.86 -8.90 -7.98
N LEU A 277 -18.09 -10.11 -8.46
CA LEU A 277 -17.34 -11.29 -8.04
C LEU A 277 -16.17 -11.53 -9.02
N PRO A 278 -14.91 -11.42 -8.56
CA PRO A 278 -13.76 -11.72 -9.40
C PRO A 278 -13.68 -13.22 -9.69
N VAL A 279 -13.37 -13.57 -10.95
CA VAL A 279 -12.86 -14.90 -11.36
C VAL A 279 -11.36 -14.97 -11.19
#